data_AF-A0A095VEZ9-F1
#
_entry.id   AF-A0A095VEZ9-F1
#
_cell.length_a   1.000
_cell.length_b   1.000
_cell.length_c   1.000
_cell.angle_alpha   90.00
_cell.angle_beta   90.00
_cell.angle_gamma   90.00
#
_symmetry.space_group_name_H-M   'P 1'
#
loop_
_entity.id
_entity.type
_entity.pdbx_description
1 polymer ?
#
loop_
_entity_poly.entity_id
_entity_poly.type
_entity_poly.pdbx_seq_one_letter_code
_entity_poly.pdbx_strand_id
1 'polypeptide(L)'
;MREGFRIVTSVFDWISGLYRHPERVRYPNHLRLSFEMQMQQRSNWCWAATASSISQYYEPDDYISQDEIVGRAFGFPKPWVSEESWNREETMLTGLRVVGCDSSTYPGSAELRQAMRQLDRGNPVCVQIKWPLTGGHAVVIHGCWLDENGEDHFLIGDPCFDYSFPAPGRELRNDYLEYGGRWVQTYHVRAPWK
;
A
#
# COMPACT_ATOMS: atom_id res chain seq x y z
N MET A 1 13.86 -20.45 6.07
CA MET A 1 12.86 -19.79 6.93
C MET A 1 13.48 -19.16 8.21
N ARG A 2 14.74 -18.68 8.21
CA ARG A 2 15.43 -18.26 9.45
C ARG A 2 16.15 -16.90 9.44
N GLU A 3 16.39 -16.29 8.28
CA GLU A 3 17.13 -15.02 8.20
C GLU A 3 16.23 -13.78 8.42
N GLY A 4 15.11 -13.67 7.70
CA GLY A 4 14.20 -12.51 7.76
C GLY A 4 13.56 -12.30 9.14
N PHE A 5 13.12 -13.37 9.79
CA PHE A 5 12.61 -13.29 11.16
C PHE A 5 13.66 -12.73 12.14
N ARG A 6 14.94 -13.03 11.93
CA ARG A 6 16.03 -12.53 12.77
C ARG A 6 16.26 -11.04 12.57
N ILE A 7 16.24 -10.57 11.32
CA ILE A 7 16.35 -9.15 10.98
C ILE A 7 15.20 -8.37 11.58
N VAL A 8 13.96 -8.83 11.41
CA VAL A 8 12.76 -8.19 11.96
C VAL A 8 12.81 -8.12 13.47
N THR A 9 13.20 -9.20 14.15
CA THR A 9 13.33 -9.19 15.61
C THR A 9 14.43 -8.24 16.07
N SER A 10 15.60 -8.24 15.44
CA SER A 10 16.68 -7.31 15.78
C SER A 10 16.29 -5.85 15.57
N VAL A 11 15.62 -5.54 14.46
CA VAL A 11 15.07 -4.21 14.18
C VAL A 11 14.01 -3.83 15.23
N PHE A 12 13.15 -4.75 15.64
CA PHE A 12 12.19 -4.47 16.70
C PHE A 12 12.80 -4.28 18.08
N ASP A 13 13.84 -5.02 18.39
CA ASP A 13 14.58 -4.88 19.64
C ASP A 13 15.33 -3.54 19.65
N TRP A 14 15.80 -3.04 18.50
CA TRP A 14 16.29 -1.67 18.34
C TRP A 14 15.20 -0.63 18.59
N ILE A 15 14.04 -0.79 17.95
CA ILE A 15 12.89 0.12 18.11
C ILE A 15 12.40 0.20 19.55
N SER A 16 12.37 -0.92 20.26
CA SER A 16 11.89 -0.98 21.65
C SER A 16 12.97 -0.62 22.69
N GLY A 17 14.15 -0.18 22.25
CA GLY A 17 15.26 0.17 23.14
C GLY A 17 15.85 -1.03 23.89
N LEU A 18 15.50 -2.25 23.49
CA LEU A 18 16.01 -3.49 24.07
C LEU A 18 17.45 -3.78 23.61
N TYR A 19 17.91 -3.16 22.51
CA TYR A 19 19.29 -3.23 22.05
C TYR A 19 19.88 -1.84 21.78
N ARG A 20 21.14 -1.63 22.18
CA ARG A 20 21.87 -0.38 21.93
C ARG A 20 22.41 -0.36 20.50
N HIS A 21 22.19 0.77 19.84
CA HIS A 21 22.42 0.93 18.41
C HIS A 21 23.91 1.27 18.07
N PRO A 22 24.55 0.66 17.04
CA PRO A 22 25.91 1.04 16.62
C PRO A 22 25.96 2.43 15.97
N GLU A 23 26.98 3.25 16.24
CA GLU A 23 27.10 4.64 15.73
C GLU A 23 26.96 4.81 14.20
N ARG A 24 27.14 3.75 13.41
CA ARG A 24 27.14 3.79 11.94
C ARG A 24 25.79 3.64 11.26
N VAL A 25 24.75 3.21 11.97
CA VAL A 25 23.45 2.92 11.34
C VAL A 25 22.50 4.11 11.58
N ARG A 26 22.42 5.02 10.61
CA ARG A 26 21.64 6.27 10.80
C ARG A 26 20.12 6.04 10.87
N TYR A 27 19.64 5.02 10.16
CA TYR A 27 18.23 4.60 10.12
C TYR A 27 18.14 3.07 10.20
N PRO A 28 18.27 2.49 11.41
CA PRO A 28 18.28 1.04 11.62
C PRO A 28 17.03 0.29 11.12
N ASN A 29 15.96 1.02 10.83
CA ASN A 29 14.60 0.50 10.70
C ASN A 29 13.99 0.78 9.32
N HIS A 30 14.81 1.04 8.29
CA HIS A 30 14.30 1.39 6.97
C HIS A 30 14.08 0.14 6.10
N LEU A 31 12.82 -0.23 5.89
CA LEU A 31 12.41 -1.24 4.92
C LEU A 31 11.79 -0.53 3.71
N ARG A 32 12.16 -0.95 2.51
CA ARG A 32 11.56 -0.46 1.26
C ARG A 32 11.55 -1.58 0.23
N LEU A 33 10.41 -1.71 -0.44
CA LEU A 33 10.26 -2.55 -1.62
C LEU A 33 10.48 -1.72 -2.89
N SER A 34 11.06 -2.37 -3.91
CA SER A 34 11.08 -1.87 -5.29
C SER A 34 9.68 -2.01 -5.89
N PHE A 35 8.78 -1.12 -5.47
CA PHE A 35 7.40 -1.02 -5.91
C PHE A 35 7.22 0.31 -6.63
N GLU A 36 6.47 0.30 -7.72
CA GLU A 36 6.12 1.47 -8.51
C GLU A 36 4.59 1.61 -8.54
N MET A 37 4.10 2.79 -8.15
CA MET A 37 2.68 3.10 -8.22
C MET A 37 2.34 3.59 -9.63
N GLN A 38 1.34 2.96 -10.26
CA GLN A 38 0.74 3.47 -11.49
C GLN A 38 -0.21 4.62 -11.15
N MET A 39 -0.17 5.70 -11.94
CA MET A 39 -1.18 6.74 -11.86
C MET A 39 -2.56 6.21 -12.28
N GLN A 40 -3.61 6.67 -11.62
CA GLN A 40 -4.98 6.35 -12.03
C GLN A 40 -5.33 6.96 -13.39
N GLN A 41 -5.91 6.16 -14.27
CA GLN A 41 -6.29 6.60 -15.62
C GLN A 41 -7.59 7.41 -15.64
N ARG A 42 -8.41 7.29 -14.58
CA ARG A 42 -9.68 8.02 -14.40
C ARG A 42 -9.78 8.51 -12.96
N SER A 43 -10.61 9.53 -12.74
CA SER A 43 -10.73 10.20 -11.43
C SER A 43 -11.20 9.28 -10.29
N ASN A 44 -12.01 8.26 -10.59
CA ASN A 44 -12.60 7.37 -9.57
C ASN A 44 -11.92 5.99 -9.50
N TRP A 45 -10.72 5.85 -10.06
CA TRP A 45 -10.05 4.57 -10.28
C TRP A 45 -8.85 4.31 -9.37
N CYS A 46 -8.72 5.03 -8.26
CA CYS A 46 -7.64 4.79 -7.28
C CYS A 46 -7.55 3.32 -6.84
N TRP A 47 -8.70 2.64 -6.69
CA TRP A 47 -8.80 1.23 -6.36
C TRP A 47 -8.24 0.31 -7.46
N ALA A 48 -8.52 0.62 -8.73
CA ALA A 48 -8.05 -0.15 -9.88
C ALA A 48 -6.57 0.11 -10.16
N ALA A 49 -6.11 1.35 -10.05
CA ALA A 49 -4.71 1.74 -10.18
C ALA A 49 -3.83 1.07 -9.12
N THR A 50 -4.30 1.08 -7.87
CA THR A 50 -3.62 0.39 -6.77
C THR A 50 -3.56 -1.11 -7.02
N ALA A 51 -4.67 -1.75 -7.42
CA ALA A 51 -4.69 -3.19 -7.68
C ALA A 51 -3.81 -3.60 -8.88
N SER A 52 -3.82 -2.80 -9.96
CA SER A 52 -2.94 -2.97 -11.12
C SER A 52 -1.47 -2.87 -10.72
N SER A 53 -1.11 -1.91 -9.88
CA SER A 53 0.25 -1.74 -9.37
C SER A 53 0.69 -2.93 -8.49
N ILE A 54 -0.20 -3.47 -7.66
CA ILE A 54 0.06 -4.70 -6.89
C ILE A 54 0.23 -5.91 -7.81
N SER A 55 -0.62 -6.05 -8.83
CA SER A 55 -0.51 -7.11 -9.83
C SER A 55 0.84 -7.04 -10.55
N GLN A 56 1.25 -5.85 -10.99
CA GLN A 56 2.53 -5.62 -11.66
C GLN A 56 3.73 -5.87 -10.75
N TYR A 57 3.62 -5.54 -9.48
CA TYR A 57 4.68 -5.82 -8.50
C TYR A 57 4.96 -7.33 -8.36
N TYR A 58 3.93 -8.17 -8.38
CA TYR A 58 4.12 -9.63 -8.29
C TYR A 58 4.41 -10.30 -9.64
N GLU A 59 3.78 -9.82 -10.72
CA GLU A 59 3.87 -10.41 -12.06
C GLU A 59 4.10 -9.30 -13.11
N PRO A 60 5.33 -8.78 -13.23
CA PRO A 60 5.62 -7.60 -14.07
C PRO A 60 5.33 -7.80 -15.56
N ASP A 61 5.41 -9.04 -16.03
CA ASP A 61 5.20 -9.41 -17.44
C ASP A 61 3.75 -9.81 -17.78
N ASP A 62 2.90 -10.07 -16.78
CA ASP A 62 1.53 -10.58 -16.96
C ASP A 62 0.53 -9.93 -15.99
N TYR A 63 0.70 -8.64 -15.73
CA TYR A 63 -0.17 -7.91 -14.83
C TYR A 63 -1.49 -7.52 -15.49
N ILE A 64 -2.51 -7.34 -14.65
CA ILE A 64 -3.84 -6.97 -15.11
C ILE A 64 -3.97 -5.44 -15.12
N SER A 65 -4.31 -4.87 -16.27
CA SER A 65 -4.44 -3.41 -16.45
C SER A 65 -5.65 -2.81 -15.72
N GLN A 66 -5.65 -1.48 -15.53
CA GLN A 66 -6.78 -0.78 -14.89
C GLN A 66 -8.10 -0.97 -15.65
N ASP A 67 -8.09 -0.84 -16.99
CA ASP A 67 -9.27 -1.10 -17.81
C ASP A 67 -9.79 -2.53 -17.64
N GLU A 68 -8.89 -3.51 -17.59
CA GLU A 68 -9.28 -4.90 -17.37
C GLU A 68 -9.85 -5.11 -15.97
N ILE A 69 -9.25 -4.52 -14.94
CA ILE A 69 -9.74 -4.62 -13.57
C ILE A 69 -11.17 -4.09 -13.48
N VAL A 70 -11.41 -2.91 -14.05
CA VAL A 70 -12.72 -2.26 -14.07
C VAL A 70 -13.71 -3.06 -14.92
N GLY A 71 -13.28 -3.51 -16.09
CA GLY A 71 -14.05 -4.37 -16.99
C GLY A 71 -14.54 -5.64 -16.30
N ARG A 72 -13.65 -6.35 -15.62
CA ARG A 72 -13.96 -7.57 -14.85
C ARG A 72 -14.85 -7.26 -13.65
N ALA A 73 -14.58 -6.19 -12.91
CA ALA A 73 -15.35 -5.83 -11.70
C ALA A 73 -16.82 -5.51 -12.00
N PHE A 74 -17.10 -4.84 -13.12
CA PHE A 74 -18.45 -4.44 -13.51
C PHE A 74 -19.11 -5.32 -14.56
N GLY A 75 -18.42 -6.38 -15.02
CA GLY A 75 -18.96 -7.34 -15.99
C GLY A 75 -19.10 -6.76 -17.40
N PHE A 76 -18.22 -5.83 -17.80
CA PHE A 76 -18.17 -5.33 -19.16
C PHE A 76 -17.61 -6.40 -20.14
N PRO A 77 -17.85 -6.30 -21.47
CA PRO A 77 -17.41 -7.27 -22.49
C PRO A 77 -16.11 -6.85 -23.24
N LYS A 78 -15.34 -7.83 -23.74
CA LYS A 78 -14.05 -7.57 -24.41
C LYS A 78 -14.29 -6.81 -25.72
N PRO A 79 -13.35 -5.96 -26.17
CA PRO A 79 -12.06 -5.63 -25.54
C PRO A 79 -12.21 -4.65 -24.36
N TRP A 80 -11.37 -4.76 -23.34
CA TRP A 80 -11.35 -3.90 -22.16
C TRP A 80 -10.84 -2.51 -22.50
N VAL A 81 -11.69 -1.71 -23.14
CA VAL A 81 -11.40 -0.34 -23.55
C VAL A 81 -12.37 0.55 -22.81
N SER A 82 -11.88 1.31 -21.83
CA SER A 82 -12.77 2.11 -21.00
C SER A 82 -13.32 3.34 -21.71
N GLU A 83 -14.58 3.61 -21.42
CA GLU A 83 -15.27 4.84 -21.77
C GLU A 83 -15.55 5.65 -20.49
N GLU A 84 -16.00 6.89 -20.63
CA GLU A 84 -16.26 7.76 -19.48
C GLU A 84 -17.30 7.16 -18.51
N SER A 85 -18.25 6.37 -19.02
CA SER A 85 -19.27 5.68 -18.21
C SER A 85 -18.70 4.62 -17.25
N TRP A 86 -17.46 4.18 -17.45
CA TRP A 86 -16.76 3.22 -16.58
C TRP A 86 -16.09 3.91 -15.37
N ASN A 87 -16.04 5.24 -15.34
CA ASN A 87 -15.41 6.04 -14.29
C ASN A 87 -16.21 5.99 -12.97
N ARG A 88 -16.13 4.86 -12.26
CA ARG A 88 -16.91 4.54 -11.06
C ARG A 88 -16.01 4.13 -9.91
N GLU A 89 -16.38 4.59 -8.72
CA GLU A 89 -15.75 4.17 -7.46
C GLU A 89 -16.10 2.72 -7.12
N GLU A 90 -15.18 2.03 -6.48
CA GLU A 90 -15.35 0.70 -5.90
C GLU A 90 -14.38 0.51 -4.73
N THR A 91 -14.54 -0.57 -3.97
CA THR A 91 -13.66 -0.84 -2.83
C THR A 91 -12.28 -1.35 -3.28
N MET A 92 -11.24 -1.05 -2.52
CA MET A 92 -9.90 -1.62 -2.74
C MET A 92 -9.94 -3.17 -2.77
N LEU A 93 -10.77 -3.78 -1.93
CA LEU A 93 -10.92 -5.23 -1.88
C LEU A 93 -11.47 -5.81 -3.20
N THR A 94 -12.37 -5.09 -3.88
CA THR A 94 -12.87 -5.46 -5.21
C THR A 94 -11.71 -5.60 -6.20
N GLY A 95 -10.85 -4.59 -6.28
CA GLY A 95 -9.66 -4.60 -7.14
C GLY A 95 -8.69 -5.75 -6.79
N LEU A 96 -8.35 -5.90 -5.50
CA LEU A 96 -7.44 -6.97 -5.04
C LEU A 96 -7.95 -8.38 -5.39
N ARG A 97 -9.26 -8.60 -5.31
CA ARG A 97 -9.88 -9.87 -5.69
C ARG A 97 -9.83 -10.13 -7.19
N VAL A 98 -10.05 -9.09 -8.01
CA VAL A 98 -9.95 -9.23 -9.47
C VAL A 98 -8.54 -9.65 -9.89
N VAL A 99 -7.51 -9.13 -9.21
CA VAL A 99 -6.11 -9.50 -9.47
C VAL A 99 -5.62 -10.70 -8.65
N GLY A 100 -6.49 -11.34 -7.85
CA GLY A 100 -6.14 -12.52 -7.06
C GLY A 100 -5.09 -12.28 -5.96
N CYS A 101 -4.81 -11.03 -5.60
CA CYS A 101 -3.75 -10.66 -4.65
C CYS A 101 -4.28 -10.36 -3.23
N ASP A 102 -5.57 -10.58 -2.95
CA ASP A 102 -6.14 -10.37 -1.62
C ASP A 102 -5.66 -11.40 -0.60
N SER A 103 -5.41 -10.95 0.63
CA SER A 103 -5.00 -11.81 1.75
C SER A 103 -5.90 -11.61 2.97
N SER A 104 -5.69 -10.54 3.74
CA SER A 104 -6.51 -10.23 4.90
C SER A 104 -6.81 -8.73 5.00
N THR A 105 -7.93 -8.40 5.64
CA THR A 105 -8.43 -7.03 5.79
C THR A 105 -8.67 -6.75 7.26
N TYR A 106 -8.25 -5.57 7.73
CA TYR A 106 -8.41 -5.15 9.13
C TYR A 106 -8.95 -3.71 9.20
N PRO A 107 -9.92 -3.44 10.08
CA PRO A 107 -10.42 -2.09 10.29
C PRO A 107 -9.34 -1.22 10.96
N GLY A 108 -9.28 0.04 10.51
CA GLY A 108 -8.34 1.02 11.02
C GLY A 108 -6.94 0.91 10.44
N SER A 109 -6.03 1.62 11.10
CA SER A 109 -4.65 1.74 10.69
C SER A 109 -3.77 0.64 11.26
N ALA A 110 -2.72 0.29 10.52
CA ALA A 110 -1.68 -0.59 11.00
C ALA A 110 -0.64 0.18 11.83
N GLU A 111 -0.16 -0.48 12.87
CA GLU A 111 1.04 -0.05 13.58
C GLU A 111 2.27 -0.26 12.69
N LEU A 112 3.33 0.54 12.90
CA LEU A 112 4.61 0.38 12.18
C LEU A 112 5.08 -1.08 12.17
N ARG A 113 4.98 -1.76 13.32
CA ARG A 113 5.37 -3.16 13.48
C ARG A 113 4.64 -4.12 12.54
N GLN A 114 3.37 -3.84 12.25
CA GLN A 114 2.56 -4.68 11.37
C GLN A 114 2.96 -4.43 9.91
N ALA A 115 3.14 -3.16 9.51
CA ALA A 115 3.62 -2.81 8.18
C ALA A 115 5.00 -3.40 7.89
N MET A 116 5.96 -3.26 8.81
CA MET A 116 7.31 -3.85 8.68
C MET A 116 7.27 -5.36 8.43
N ARG A 117 6.37 -6.09 9.10
CA ARG A 117 6.22 -7.54 8.94
C ARG A 117 5.65 -7.95 7.58
N GLN A 118 4.90 -7.08 6.91
CA GLN A 118 4.46 -7.32 5.54
C GLN A 118 5.58 -7.02 4.56
N LEU A 119 6.23 -5.87 4.72
CA LEU A 119 7.33 -5.45 3.86
C LEU A 119 8.52 -6.42 3.91
N ASP A 120 8.88 -6.94 5.09
CA ASP A 120 9.94 -7.97 5.22
C ASP A 120 9.59 -9.28 4.49
N ARG A 121 8.30 -9.58 4.33
CA ARG A 121 7.83 -10.72 3.53
C ARG A 121 7.74 -10.42 2.04
N GLY A 122 8.15 -9.22 1.61
CA GLY A 122 8.02 -8.77 0.23
C GLY A 122 6.60 -8.34 -0.14
N ASN A 123 5.74 -8.03 0.84
CA ASN A 123 4.35 -7.66 0.58
C ASN A 123 4.13 -6.17 0.88
N PRO A 124 3.73 -5.34 -0.10
CA PRO A 124 3.21 -4.00 0.16
C PRO A 124 1.95 -4.04 1.02
N VAL A 125 1.53 -2.90 1.56
CA VAL A 125 0.29 -2.78 2.36
C VAL A 125 -0.63 -1.75 1.70
N CYS A 126 -1.84 -2.16 1.29
CA CYS A 126 -2.81 -1.22 0.77
C CYS A 126 -3.60 -0.57 1.90
N VAL A 127 -3.93 0.71 1.73
CA VAL A 127 -4.53 1.57 2.73
C VAL A 127 -5.78 2.22 2.14
N GLN A 128 -6.91 2.12 2.85
CA GLN A 128 -8.08 2.93 2.56
C GLN A 128 -8.03 4.21 3.40
N ILE A 129 -7.95 5.34 2.71
CA ILE A 129 -8.23 6.65 3.27
C ILE A 129 -9.70 6.99 3.05
N LYS A 130 -10.31 7.68 4.00
CA LYS A 130 -11.63 8.27 3.88
C LYS A 130 -11.59 9.73 4.30
N TRP A 131 -12.01 10.62 3.41
CA TRP A 131 -12.24 12.02 3.77
C TRP A 131 -13.69 12.23 4.25
N PRO A 132 -13.94 13.23 5.10
CA PRO A 132 -15.28 13.53 5.59
C PRO A 132 -16.30 13.89 4.50
N LEU A 133 -15.85 14.49 3.37
CA LEU A 133 -16.75 15.12 2.39
C LEU A 133 -16.61 14.60 0.94
N THR A 134 -15.49 13.96 0.58
CA THR A 134 -15.13 13.73 -0.84
C THR A 134 -14.99 12.27 -1.24
N GLY A 135 -15.22 11.32 -0.31
CA GLY A 135 -15.19 9.89 -0.60
C GLY A 135 -13.97 9.15 -0.05
N GLY A 136 -13.65 8.02 -0.67
CA GLY A 136 -12.53 7.16 -0.28
C GLY A 136 -11.36 7.24 -1.25
N HIS A 137 -10.16 6.92 -0.77
CA HIS A 137 -8.95 6.83 -1.59
C HIS A 137 -8.11 5.61 -1.22
N ALA A 138 -7.45 5.05 -2.23
CA ALA A 138 -6.62 3.87 -2.06
C ALA A 138 -5.16 4.24 -2.34
N VAL A 139 -4.29 3.94 -1.38
CA VAL A 139 -2.83 4.18 -1.46
C VAL A 139 -2.08 2.94 -0.99
N VAL A 140 -0.77 2.89 -1.23
CA VAL A 140 0.09 1.76 -0.87
C VAL A 140 1.27 2.22 -0.03
N ILE A 141 1.46 1.57 1.10
CA ILE A 141 2.71 1.60 1.84
C ILE A 141 3.64 0.55 1.24
N HIS A 142 4.79 0.99 0.74
CA HIS A 142 5.84 0.10 0.23
C HIS A 142 7.21 0.37 0.87
N GLY A 143 7.24 1.19 1.92
CA GLY A 143 8.39 1.37 2.78
C GLY A 143 8.01 1.96 4.12
N CYS A 144 8.87 1.81 5.13
CA CYS A 144 8.66 2.41 6.44
C CYS A 144 9.97 2.52 7.24
N TRP A 145 10.04 3.48 8.16
CA TRP A 145 11.15 3.68 9.09
C TRP A 145 10.72 4.42 10.36
N LEU A 146 11.62 4.49 11.35
CA LEU A 146 11.57 5.48 12.42
C LEU A 146 12.62 6.55 12.13
N ASP A 147 12.29 7.81 12.42
CA ASP A 147 13.27 8.89 12.41
C ASP A 147 14.06 8.99 13.74
N GLU A 148 14.93 10.00 13.83
CA GLU A 148 15.81 10.23 15.00
C GLU A 148 15.04 10.58 16.28
N ASN A 149 13.78 11.03 16.16
CA ASN A 149 12.91 11.36 17.28
C ASN A 149 12.02 10.17 17.70
N GLY A 150 12.12 9.04 16.98
CA GLY A 150 11.28 7.87 17.22
C GLY A 150 9.89 7.97 16.61
N GLU A 151 9.65 8.93 15.71
CA GLU A 151 8.41 9.03 14.96
C GLU A 151 8.43 8.06 13.79
N ASP A 152 7.30 7.40 13.54
CA ASP A 152 7.17 6.47 12.43
C ASP A 152 6.83 7.18 11.13
N HIS A 153 7.39 6.67 10.04
CA HIS A 153 7.18 7.18 8.69
C HIS A 153 6.90 6.03 7.74
N PHE A 154 6.11 6.33 6.71
CA PHE A 154 5.77 5.41 5.64
C PHE A 154 6.12 6.01 4.29
N LEU A 155 6.64 5.19 3.37
CA LEU A 155 6.79 5.55 1.97
C LEU A 155 5.51 5.18 1.24
N ILE A 156 4.80 6.19 0.76
CA ILE A 156 3.49 6.08 0.15
C ILE A 156 3.61 6.15 -1.37
N GLY A 157 3.05 5.15 -2.04
CA GLY A 157 2.64 5.26 -3.43
C GLY A 157 1.17 5.65 -3.46
N ASP A 158 0.86 6.77 -4.10
CA ASP A 158 -0.51 7.27 -4.24
C ASP A 158 -0.79 7.44 -5.74
N PRO A 159 -1.86 6.81 -6.28
CA PRO A 159 -2.14 6.80 -7.71
C PRO A 159 -2.52 8.18 -8.28
N CYS A 160 -2.65 9.22 -7.46
CA CYS A 160 -2.79 10.61 -7.90
C CYS A 160 -1.44 11.29 -8.23
N PHE A 161 -0.31 10.65 -7.93
CA PHE A 161 1.03 11.19 -8.13
C PHE A 161 1.90 10.21 -8.93
N ASP A 162 2.85 10.75 -9.70
CA ASP A 162 3.83 9.97 -10.48
C ASP A 162 5.10 9.61 -9.68
N TYR A 163 5.12 9.90 -8.38
CA TYR A 163 6.21 9.57 -7.48
C TYR A 163 5.69 9.13 -6.11
N SER A 164 6.51 8.33 -5.42
CA SER A 164 6.28 7.99 -4.02
C SER A 164 6.88 9.04 -3.08
N PHE A 165 6.23 9.30 -1.96
CA PHE A 165 6.68 10.29 -0.98
C PHE A 165 6.63 9.76 0.46
N PRO A 166 7.52 10.24 1.33
CA PRO A 166 7.46 9.94 2.75
C PRO A 166 6.28 10.66 3.41
N ALA A 167 5.58 9.99 4.31
CA ALA A 167 4.55 10.59 5.17
C ALA A 167 4.76 10.17 6.64
N PRO A 168 4.75 11.11 7.60
CA PRO A 168 4.67 10.77 9.01
C PRO A 168 3.46 9.87 9.29
N GLY A 169 3.63 8.86 10.14
CA GLY A 169 2.59 7.91 10.47
C GLY A 169 1.38 8.57 11.10
N ARG A 170 1.58 9.62 11.90
CA ARG A 170 0.47 10.41 12.45
C ARG A 170 -0.35 11.09 11.36
N GLU A 171 0.30 11.64 10.33
CA GLU A 171 -0.34 12.29 9.19
C GLU A 171 -1.16 11.26 8.41
N LEU A 172 -0.53 10.16 7.96
CA LEU A 172 -1.21 9.10 7.21
C LEU A 172 -2.45 8.56 7.95
N ARG A 173 -2.36 8.39 9.27
CA ARG A 173 -3.46 7.84 10.08
C ARG A 173 -4.63 8.80 10.25
N ASN A 174 -4.35 10.09 10.44
CA ASN A 174 -5.34 11.02 11.01
C ASN A 174 -5.64 12.24 10.15
N ASP A 175 -4.74 12.62 9.26
CA ASP A 175 -4.82 13.87 8.50
C ASP A 175 -4.05 13.75 7.17
N TYR A 176 -4.39 12.75 6.37
CA TYR A 176 -3.67 12.42 5.15
C TYR A 176 -3.64 13.61 4.20
N LEU A 177 -2.43 14.00 3.77
CA LEU A 177 -2.13 15.17 2.96
C LEU A 177 -2.59 16.50 3.57
N GLU A 178 -2.80 16.55 4.89
CA GLU A 178 -3.31 17.72 5.63
C GLU A 178 -4.71 18.17 5.17
N TYR A 179 -5.48 17.27 4.53
CA TYR A 179 -6.85 17.53 4.06
C TYR A 179 -7.92 16.80 4.89
N GLY A 180 -7.57 16.27 6.07
CA GLY A 180 -8.49 15.58 6.99
C GLY A 180 -8.80 14.13 6.63
N GLY A 181 -7.99 13.51 5.75
CA GLY A 181 -8.17 12.12 5.36
C GLY A 181 -7.77 11.16 6.49
N ARG A 182 -8.61 10.15 6.76
CA ARG A 182 -8.33 9.17 7.82
C ARG A 182 -8.08 7.79 7.26
N TRP A 183 -7.06 7.11 7.74
CA TRP A 183 -6.83 5.69 7.47
C TRP A 183 -7.88 4.84 8.20
N VAL A 184 -8.83 4.30 7.42
CA VAL A 184 -10.00 3.58 7.96
C VAL A 184 -9.96 2.06 7.73
N GLN A 185 -9.15 1.56 6.80
CA GLN A 185 -8.99 0.13 6.55
C GLN A 185 -7.57 -0.19 6.07
N THR A 186 -7.04 -1.32 6.52
CA THR A 186 -5.77 -1.89 6.05
C THR A 186 -6.05 -3.18 5.27
N TYR A 187 -5.41 -3.34 4.11
CA TYR A 187 -5.43 -4.58 3.35
C TYR A 187 -4.02 -5.12 3.20
N HIS A 188 -3.82 -6.36 3.66
CA HIS A 188 -2.64 -7.11 3.31
C HIS A 188 -2.85 -7.80 1.97
N VAL A 189 -1.78 -7.85 1.20
CA VAL A 189 -1.74 -8.54 -0.09
C VAL A 189 -0.82 -9.76 -0.02
N ARG A 190 -0.90 -10.58 -1.07
CA ARG A 190 0.01 -11.69 -1.34
C ARG A 190 0.16 -11.85 -2.84
N ALA A 191 1.17 -12.60 -3.26
CA ALA A 191 1.27 -13.05 -4.64
C ALA A 191 0.02 -13.87 -5.05
N PRO A 192 -0.43 -13.76 -6.32
CA PRO A 192 -1.59 -14.49 -6.81
C PRO A 192 -1.34 -16.01 -6.81
N TRP A 193 -2.41 -16.79 -6.70
CA TRP A 193 -2.34 -18.25 -6.83
C TRP A 193 -2.19 -18.63 -8.31
N LYS A 194 -1.23 -19.50 -8.62
CA LYS A 194 -1.10 -20.12 -9.94
C LYS A 194 -1.90 -21.42 -10.01
#